data_AF-A0A7Y4KTK8-F1
#
_entry.id   AF-A0A7Y4KTK8-F1
#
_cell.length_a   1.000
_cell.length_b   1.000
_cell.length_c   1.000
_cell.angle_alpha   90.00
_cell.angle_beta   90.00
_cell.angle_gamma   90.00
#
_symmetry.space_group_name_H-M   'P 1'
#
loop_
_entity.id
_entity.type
_entity.pdbx_description
1 polymer ?
#
loop_
_entity_poly.entity_id
_entity_poly.type
_entity_poly.pdbx_seq_one_letter_code
_entity_poly.pdbx_strand_id
1 'polypeptide(L)' 'GASSTVIPVELIVAKQRNGPIGSIDLVFLAEYTRFESRARSE' A
#
# COMPACT_ATOMS: atom_id res chain seq x y z
N GLY A 1 -20.50 14.24 5.97
CA GLY A 1 -20.02 12.92 5.52
C GLY A 1 -18.57 12.84 5.90
N ALA A 2 -18.13 11.74 6.51
CA ALA A 2 -16.73 11.59 6.91
C ALA A 2 -15.83 11.71 5.67
N SER A 3 -14.84 12.60 5.72
CA SER A 3 -13.78 12.66 4.72
C SER A 3 -12.97 11.37 4.87
N SER A 4 -13.03 10.47 3.91
CA SER A 4 -12.23 9.24 3.93
C SER A 4 -10.75 9.62 3.76
N THR A 5 -9.97 9.46 4.82
CA THR A 5 -8.53 9.73 4.76
C THR A 5 -7.83 8.60 4.01
N VAL A 6 -7.24 8.94 2.87
CA VAL A 6 -6.38 8.05 2.08
C VAL A 6 -4.93 8.37 2.40
N ILE A 7 -4.18 7.41 2.94
CA ILE A 7 -2.81 7.61 3.40
C ILE A 7 -1.85 6.84 2.47
N PRO A 8 -0.94 7.52 1.75
CA PRO A 8 0.12 6.85 1.00
C PRO A 8 1.04 6.06 1.94
N VAL A 9 1.26 4.78 1.66
CA VAL A 9 2.16 3.90 2.43
C VAL A 9 3.02 3.02 1.51
N GLU A 10 4.08 2.43 2.05
CA GLU A 10 5.01 1.53 1.35
C GLU A 10 5.00 0.16 2.04
N LEU A 11 4.73 -0.91 1.27
CA LEU A 11 4.86 -2.30 1.72
C LEU A 11 6.27 -2.79 1.44
N ILE A 12 7.05 -3.05 2.49
CA ILE A 12 8.43 -3.52 2.39
C ILE A 12 8.46 -5.05 2.46
N VAL A 13 8.85 -5.70 1.37
CA VAL A 13 9.18 -7.12 1.34
C VAL A 13 10.66 -7.28 1.69
N ALA A 14 10.94 -7.32 2.99
CA ALA A 14 12.33 -7.39 3.50
C ALA A 14 13.01 -8.74 3.25
N LYS A 15 12.23 -9.82 3.06
CA LYS A 15 12.77 -11.16 2.84
C LYS A 15 11.83 -12.02 2.00
N GLN A 16 12.36 -12.58 0.92
CA GLN A 16 11.70 -13.59 0.09
C GLN A 16 12.73 -14.66 -0.29
N ARG A 17 12.45 -15.94 0.00
CA ARG A 17 13.41 -17.02 -0.28
C ARG A 17 13.55 -17.22 -1.78
N ASN A 18 14.79 -17.13 -2.29
CA ASN A 18 15.14 -17.26 -3.71
C ASN A 18 14.33 -16.33 -4.63
N GLY A 19 13.79 -15.23 -4.10
CA GLY A 19 12.95 -14.30 -4.82
C GLY A 19 13.40 -12.86 -4.60
N PRO A 20 12.81 -11.93 -5.37
CA PRO A 20 13.13 -10.52 -5.24
C PRO A 20 12.67 -9.98 -3.88
N ILE A 21 13.43 -9.03 -3.35
CA ILE A 21 13.01 -8.17 -2.24
C ILE A 21 12.73 -6.78 -2.81
N GLY A 22 12.06 -5.93 -2.04
CA GLY A 22 11.83 -4.55 -2.44
C GLY A 22 10.62 -3.95 -1.75
N SER A 23 10.10 -2.89 -2.35
CA SER A 23 8.94 -2.19 -1.83
C SER A 23 7.86 -2.00 -2.88
N ILE A 24 6.63 -1.90 -2.41
CA ILE A 24 5.43 -1.76 -3.23
C ILE A 24 4.63 -0.58 -2.68
N ASP A 25 4.29 0.36 -3.55
CA ASP A 25 3.42 1.48 -3.21
C ASP A 25 1.98 1.02 -3.00
N LEU A 26 1.41 1.34 -1.83
CA LEU A 26 0.00 1.11 -1.49
C LEU A 26 -0.67 2.38 -0.94
N VAL A 27 -1.99 2.33 -0.74
CA VAL A 27 -2.72 3.29 0.10
C VAL A 27 -3.37 2.58 1.30
N PHE A 28 -3.44 3.26 2.44
CA PHE A 28 -4.21 2.85 3.59
C PHE A 28 -5.50 3.68 3.69
N LEU A 29 -6.65 3.00 3.63
CA LEU A 29 -7.99 3.57 3.80
C LEU A 29 -8.37 3.48 5.27
N ALA A 30 -8.15 4.57 6.02
CA ALA A 30 -8.30 4.57 7.48
C ALA A 30 -9.72 4.22 7.94
N GLU A 31 -10.74 4.64 7.20
CA GLU A 31 -12.15 4.35 7.47
C GLU A 31 -12.46 2.85 7.49
N TYR A 32 -11.76 2.07 6.67
CA TYR A 32 -11.98 0.63 6.53
C TYR A 32 -10.86 -0.22 7.15
N THR A 33 -9.83 0.41 7.72
CA THR A 33 -8.60 -0.25 8.19
C THR A 33 -8.05 -1.19 7.11
N ARG A 34 -7.98 -0.71 5.87
CA ARG A 34 -7.68 -1.55 4.70
C ARG A 34 -6.53 -0.98 3.87
N PHE A 35 -5.64 -1.84 3.40
CA PHE A 35 -4.64 -1.52 2.38
C PHE A 35 -5.17 -1.87 0.99
N GLU A 36 -4.95 -0.98 0.02
CA GLU A 36 -5.34 -1.17 -1.38
C GLU A 36 -4.16 -0.80 -2.30
N SER A 37 -4.12 -1.38 -3.50
CA SER A 37 -3.12 -1.06 -4.51
C SER A 37 -3.19 0.42 -4.93
N ARG A 38 -2.05 1.10 -5.10
CA ARG A 38 -2.06 2.42 -5.74
C ARG A 38 -2.42 2.27 -7.22
N ALA A 39 -3.27 3.16 -7.72
CA ALA A 39 -3.50 3.28 -9.16
C ALA A 39 -2.19 3.64 -9.86
N ARG A 40 -1.85 2.91 -10.92
CA ARG A 40 -0.70 3.24 -11.75
C ARG A 40 -1.13 4.32 -12.74
N SER A 41 -0.44 5.46 -12.72
CA SER A 41 -0.53 6.42 -13.82
C SER A 41 0.24 5.82 -14.99
N GLU A 42 -0.45 5.49 -16.09
CA GLU A 42 0.19 5.12 -17.36
C GLU A 42 0.73 6.35 -18.09
#